data_AF-A0A7W6UJJ7-F1
#
_entry.id   AF-A0A7W6UJJ7-F1
#
_cell.length_a   1.000
_cell.length_b   1.000
_cell.length_c   1.000
_cell.angle_alpha   90.00
_cell.angle_beta   90.00
_cell.angle_gamma   90.00
#
_symmetry.space_group_name_H-M   'P 1'
#
loop_
_entity.id
_entity.type
_entity.pdbx_description
1 polymer ?
#
loop_
_entity_poly.entity_id
_entity_poly.type
_entity_poly.pdbx_seq_one_letter_code
_entity_poly.pdbx_strand_id
1 'polypeptide(L)'
;MRGFKGGMFGGDFRMGRKFAAGDLQLVILALLAEQPRHGYELIKILEERSGGFYVPSPGVIYPALTYLEETGLAEVEAEGAKKLYRITEAGRSRVEENRAMILHTFAKLERIGEKMAHVKRVFETDRHGADDGDDGDFMQDGGDIRAARMLLRSALRMRYPWSKPEAARIAGILERAATEILQGGRPETRS
;
A
#
# COMPACT_ATOMS: atom_id res chain seq x y z
N MET A 1 14.66 19.84 -27.02
CA MET A 1 13.44 19.01 -26.89
C MET A 1 13.77 17.77 -26.06
N ARG A 2 13.15 17.61 -24.88
CA ARG A 2 13.47 16.57 -23.90
C ARG A 2 12.34 15.53 -23.91
N GLY A 3 12.61 14.34 -24.43
CA GLY A 3 11.67 13.22 -24.42
C GLY A 3 11.82 12.41 -23.13
N PHE A 4 10.83 12.50 -22.25
CA PHE A 4 10.63 11.54 -21.15
C PHE A 4 9.93 10.30 -21.72
N LYS A 5 10.64 9.18 -21.80
CA LYS A 5 10.04 7.87 -22.05
C LYS A 5 9.93 7.13 -20.72
N GLY A 6 8.83 7.41 -20.01
CA GLY A 6 8.40 6.61 -18.86
C GLY A 6 7.91 5.25 -19.35
N GLY A 7 8.37 4.19 -18.70
CA GLY A 7 7.94 2.84 -19.04
C GLY A 7 8.59 1.81 -18.14
N MET A 8 8.25 1.82 -16.84
CA MET A 8 8.50 0.70 -15.92
C MET A 8 7.71 0.89 -14.60
N PHE A 9 6.38 0.93 -14.70
CA PHE A 9 5.49 0.69 -13.55
C PHE A 9 4.37 -0.26 -13.95
N GLY A 10 4.74 -1.44 -14.45
CA GLY A 10 3.86 -2.61 -14.48
C GLY A 10 3.77 -3.25 -13.10
N GLY A 11 3.25 -2.51 -12.12
CA GLY A 11 3.15 -2.92 -10.72
C GLY A 11 1.72 -3.20 -10.24
N ASP A 12 0.70 -2.97 -11.07
CA ASP A 12 -0.71 -3.00 -10.65
C ASP A 12 -1.33 -4.41 -10.54
N PHE A 13 -0.58 -5.48 -10.80
CA PHE A 13 -1.14 -6.85 -10.86
C PHE A 13 -0.97 -7.72 -9.61
N ARG A 14 -0.47 -7.19 -8.47
CA ARG A 14 -0.24 -8.04 -7.28
C ARG A 14 -0.97 -7.66 -5.99
N MET A 15 -1.64 -6.51 -5.90
CA MET A 15 -2.39 -6.14 -4.68
C MET A 15 -3.91 -5.98 -4.89
N GLY A 16 -4.38 -5.78 -6.12
CA GLY A 16 -5.81 -5.78 -6.47
C GLY A 16 -6.53 -7.13 -6.26
N ARG A 17 -5.83 -8.18 -5.83
CA ARG A 17 -6.43 -9.49 -5.52
C ARG A 17 -6.88 -9.67 -4.06
N LYS A 18 -6.62 -8.71 -3.16
CA LYS A 18 -7.09 -8.79 -1.77
C LYS A 18 -8.32 -7.92 -1.46
N PHE A 19 -8.61 -6.95 -2.32
CA PHE A 19 -9.81 -6.12 -2.25
C PHE A 19 -10.61 -6.42 -3.51
N ALA A 20 -11.67 -7.21 -3.41
CA ALA A 20 -12.42 -7.59 -4.60
C ALA A 20 -13.02 -6.32 -5.25
N ALA A 21 -13.08 -6.28 -6.58
CA ALA A 21 -13.67 -5.14 -7.28
C ALA A 21 -15.08 -4.79 -6.76
N GLY A 22 -15.87 -5.80 -6.41
CA GLY A 22 -17.20 -5.62 -5.78
C GLY A 22 -17.16 -4.98 -4.39
N ASP A 23 -16.17 -5.30 -3.56
CA ASP A 23 -16.00 -4.68 -2.24
C ASP A 23 -15.73 -3.18 -2.38
N LEU A 24 -14.91 -2.80 -3.37
CA LEU A 24 -14.63 -1.40 -3.67
C LEU A 24 -15.85 -0.65 -4.16
N GLN A 25 -16.63 -1.25 -5.06
CA GLN A 25 -17.86 -0.64 -5.56
C GLN A 25 -18.83 -0.34 -4.42
N LEU A 26 -19.04 -1.31 -3.51
CA LEU A 26 -19.90 -1.13 -2.34
C LEU A 26 -19.39 -0.05 -1.38
N VAL A 27 -18.08 0.00 -1.16
CA VAL A 27 -17.46 1.05 -0.33
C VAL A 27 -17.59 2.43 -0.96
N ILE A 28 -17.32 2.57 -2.27
CA ILE A 28 -17.52 3.83 -2.99
C ILE A 28 -18.98 4.26 -2.90
N LEU A 29 -19.92 3.34 -3.13
CA LEU A 29 -21.34 3.62 -3.07
C LEU A 29 -21.77 4.08 -1.66
N ALA A 30 -21.26 3.46 -0.61
CA ALA A 30 -21.48 3.89 0.77
C ALA A 30 -20.94 5.31 1.05
N LEU A 31 -19.76 5.65 0.51
CA LEU A 31 -19.20 7.00 0.64
C LEU A 31 -20.01 8.07 -0.12
N LEU A 32 -20.62 7.70 -1.24
CA LEU A 32 -21.54 8.55 -2.00
C LEU A 32 -22.91 8.69 -1.31
N ALA A 33 -23.29 7.72 -0.47
CA ALA A 33 -24.49 7.79 0.36
C ALA A 33 -24.37 8.85 1.47
N GLU A 34 -23.16 9.08 1.98
CA GLU A 34 -22.89 10.14 2.96
C GLU A 34 -23.05 11.54 2.35
N GLN A 35 -22.45 11.76 1.17
CA GLN A 35 -22.58 13.00 0.40
C GLN A 35 -22.06 12.79 -1.05
N PRO A 36 -22.47 13.63 -2.01
CA PRO A 36 -21.86 13.67 -3.35
C PRO A 36 -20.36 13.96 -3.28
N ARG A 37 -19.56 13.32 -4.13
CA ARG A 37 -18.09 13.43 -4.12
C ARG A 37 -17.50 13.32 -5.52
N HIS A 38 -16.34 13.92 -5.72
CA HIS A 38 -15.48 13.68 -6.87
C HIS A 38 -14.62 12.43 -6.68
N GLY A 39 -14.18 11.82 -7.80
CA GLY A 39 -13.33 10.63 -7.77
C GLY A 39 -12.03 10.79 -6.95
N TYR A 40 -11.39 11.96 -6.99
CA TYR A 40 -10.16 12.20 -6.23
C TYR A 40 -10.40 12.32 -4.72
N GLU A 41 -11.59 12.76 -4.30
CA GLU A 41 -11.96 12.83 -2.88
C GLU A 41 -12.16 11.42 -2.33
N LEU A 42 -12.74 10.52 -3.11
CA LEU A 42 -12.87 9.11 -2.75
C LEU A 42 -11.49 8.45 -2.54
N ILE A 43 -10.49 8.78 -3.36
CA ILE A 43 -9.10 8.33 -3.17
C ILE A 43 -8.58 8.80 -1.81
N LYS A 44 -8.70 10.10 -1.52
CA LYS A 44 -8.23 10.70 -0.26
C LYS A 44 -8.91 10.11 0.96
N ILE A 45 -10.22 9.91 0.92
CA ILE A 45 -10.97 9.35 2.06
C ILE A 45 -10.56 7.91 2.32
N LEU A 46 -10.32 7.11 1.27
CA LEU A 46 -9.87 5.73 1.42
C LEU A 46 -8.43 5.66 1.95
N GLU A 47 -7.58 6.59 1.53
CA GLU A 47 -6.26 6.81 2.13
C GLU A 47 -6.37 7.15 3.62
N GLU A 48 -7.17 8.17 3.99
CA GLU A 48 -7.34 8.63 5.37
C GLU A 48 -7.93 7.54 6.28
N ARG A 49 -9.02 6.89 5.87
CA ARG A 49 -9.67 5.81 6.66
C ARG A 49 -8.78 4.58 6.82
N SER A 50 -7.87 4.36 5.87
CA SER A 50 -6.89 3.28 5.99
C SER A 50 -5.63 3.69 6.76
N GLY A 51 -5.52 4.94 7.24
CA GLY A 51 -4.32 5.46 7.90
C GLY A 51 -3.12 5.62 6.95
N GLY A 52 -3.38 5.89 5.67
CA GLY A 52 -2.36 6.02 4.62
C GLY A 52 -1.94 4.69 3.98
N PHE A 53 -2.49 3.57 4.42
CA PHE A 53 -2.01 2.24 4.03
C PHE A 53 -2.64 1.70 2.74
N TYR A 54 -3.80 2.22 2.36
CA TYR A 54 -4.47 1.89 1.10
C TYR A 54 -4.81 3.17 0.34
N VAL A 55 -4.09 3.38 -0.77
CA VAL A 55 -4.36 4.47 -1.70
C VAL A 55 -4.77 3.84 -3.03
N PRO A 56 -6.07 3.77 -3.36
CA PRO A 56 -6.50 3.23 -4.64
C PRO A 56 -6.03 4.13 -5.78
N SER A 57 -5.51 3.53 -6.85
CA SER A 57 -5.10 4.31 -8.01
C SER A 57 -6.32 4.86 -8.77
N PRO A 58 -6.15 5.95 -9.54
CA PRO A 58 -7.16 6.41 -10.50
C PRO A 58 -7.67 5.29 -11.41
N GLY A 59 -6.78 4.41 -11.88
CA GLY A 59 -7.11 3.27 -12.75
C GLY A 59 -7.98 2.19 -12.08
N VAL A 60 -8.21 2.28 -10.77
CA VAL A 60 -9.12 1.41 -10.02
C VAL A 60 -10.41 2.15 -9.64
N ILE A 61 -10.31 3.43 -9.24
CA ILE A 61 -11.47 4.24 -8.84
C ILE A 61 -12.38 4.59 -10.02
N TYR A 62 -11.82 5.10 -11.11
CA TYR A 62 -12.65 5.61 -12.20
C TYR A 62 -13.43 4.49 -12.92
N PRO A 63 -12.85 3.30 -13.19
CA PRO A 63 -13.65 2.18 -13.70
C PRO A 63 -14.76 1.72 -12.74
N ALA A 64 -14.53 1.77 -11.42
CA ALA A 64 -15.58 1.45 -10.45
C ALA A 64 -16.72 2.48 -10.47
N LEU A 65 -16.40 3.77 -10.58
CA LEU A 65 -17.40 4.83 -10.72
C LEU A 65 -18.19 4.72 -12.02
N THR A 66 -17.51 4.45 -13.15
CA THR A 66 -18.15 4.18 -14.43
C THR A 66 -19.12 3.01 -14.33
N TYR A 67 -18.73 1.93 -13.67
CA TYR A 67 -19.64 0.80 -13.44
C TYR A 67 -20.87 1.20 -12.62
N LEU A 68 -20.72 1.98 -11.54
CA LEU A 68 -21.84 2.44 -10.72
C LEU A 68 -22.78 3.37 -11.50
N GLU A 69 -22.23 4.20 -12.40
CA GLU A 69 -22.99 5.05 -13.32
C GLU A 69 -23.78 4.21 -14.33
N GLU A 70 -23.11 3.29 -15.03
CA GLU A 70 -23.73 2.42 -16.05
C GLU A 70 -24.80 1.49 -15.48
N THR A 71 -24.66 1.09 -14.21
CA THR A 71 -25.64 0.25 -13.51
C THR A 71 -26.75 1.05 -12.83
N GLY A 72 -26.73 2.38 -12.94
CA GLY A 72 -27.75 3.26 -12.36
C GLY A 72 -27.72 3.32 -10.83
N LEU A 73 -26.62 2.90 -10.19
CA LEU A 73 -26.43 2.99 -8.73
C LEU A 73 -25.88 4.36 -8.32
N ALA A 74 -25.20 5.04 -9.23
CA ALA A 74 -24.78 6.43 -9.08
C ALA A 74 -25.14 7.22 -10.34
N GLU A 75 -25.23 8.54 -10.21
CA GLU A 75 -25.38 9.48 -11.30
C GLU A 75 -24.24 10.50 -11.25
N VAL A 76 -23.95 11.12 -12.38
CA VAL A 76 -22.90 12.13 -12.51
C VAL A 76 -23.48 13.48 -12.92
N GLU A 77 -23.10 14.51 -12.18
CA GLU A 77 -23.35 15.89 -12.52
C GLU A 77 -22.04 16.53 -13.02
N ALA A 78 -22.09 17.23 -14.14
CA ALA A 78 -20.94 17.92 -14.68
C ALA A 78 -20.75 19.26 -13.95
N GLU A 79 -19.68 19.37 -13.16
CA GLU A 79 -19.29 20.59 -12.48
C GLU A 79 -18.04 21.16 -13.17
N GLY A 80 -18.28 21.90 -14.26
CA GLY A 80 -17.22 22.40 -15.14
C GLY A 80 -16.42 21.25 -15.76
N ALA A 81 -15.12 21.18 -15.46
CA ALA A 81 -14.23 20.11 -15.95
C ALA A 81 -14.22 18.85 -15.05
N LYS A 82 -14.88 18.88 -13.88
CA LYS A 82 -14.88 17.79 -12.91
C LYS A 82 -16.24 17.11 -12.87
N LYS A 83 -16.23 15.79 -12.72
CA LYS A 83 -17.43 14.97 -12.52
C LYS A 83 -17.74 14.87 -11.03
N LEU A 84 -18.93 15.30 -10.61
CA LEU A 84 -19.46 15.11 -9.26
C LEU A 84 -20.38 13.89 -9.27
N TYR A 85 -20.09 12.88 -8.47
CA TYR A 85 -20.89 11.66 -8.39
C TYR A 85 -21.86 11.74 -7.22
N ARG A 86 -23.11 11.31 -7.45
CA ARG A 86 -24.17 11.25 -6.45
C ARG A 86 -24.81 9.85 -6.46
N ILE A 87 -25.22 9.37 -5.30
CA ILE A 87 -25.93 8.08 -5.19
C ILE A 87 -27.38 8.22 -5.69
N THR A 88 -27.89 7.19 -6.38
CA THR A 88 -29.31 7.11 -6.76
C THR A 88 -30.12 6.38 -5.70
N GLU A 89 -31.44 6.32 -5.86
CA GLU A 89 -32.29 5.54 -4.93
C GLU A 89 -32.04 4.03 -5.01
N ALA A 90 -31.75 3.52 -6.21
CA ALA A 90 -31.29 2.14 -6.40
C ALA A 90 -29.95 1.90 -5.69
N GLY A 91 -29.03 2.88 -5.77
CA GLY A 91 -27.78 2.88 -5.02
C GLY A 91 -27.99 2.80 -3.51
N ARG A 92 -28.91 3.61 -2.96
CA ARG A 92 -29.23 3.59 -1.52
C ARG A 92 -29.78 2.24 -1.09
N SER A 93 -30.71 1.68 -1.85
CA SER A 93 -31.26 0.34 -1.59
C SER A 93 -30.14 -0.72 -1.56
N ARG A 94 -29.21 -0.65 -2.53
CA ARG A 94 -28.05 -1.54 -2.58
C ARG A 94 -27.13 -1.40 -1.35
N VAL A 95 -26.93 -0.19 -0.85
CA VAL A 95 -26.15 0.06 0.38
C VAL A 95 -26.82 -0.60 1.58
N GLU A 96 -28.14 -0.44 1.73
CA GLU A 96 -28.88 -1.04 2.84
C GLU A 96 -28.85 -2.58 2.81
N GLU A 97 -29.06 -3.18 1.64
CA GLU A 97 -28.96 -4.63 1.43
C GLU A 97 -27.58 -5.20 1.81
N ASN A 98 -26.53 -4.38 1.66
CA ASN A 98 -25.13 -4.82 1.84
C ASN A 98 -24.46 -4.19 3.06
N ARG A 99 -25.23 -3.58 3.97
CA ARG A 99 -24.70 -2.82 5.11
C ARG A 99 -23.69 -3.62 5.95
N ALA A 100 -23.99 -4.89 6.23
CA ALA A 100 -23.09 -5.76 6.98
C ALA A 100 -21.75 -6.01 6.26
N MET A 101 -21.80 -6.19 4.94
CA MET A 101 -20.60 -6.39 4.12
C MET A 101 -19.77 -5.11 4.04
N ILE A 102 -20.41 -3.96 3.85
CA ILE A 102 -19.77 -2.64 3.82
C ILE A 102 -19.02 -2.38 5.14
N LEU A 103 -19.69 -2.58 6.28
CA LEU A 103 -19.09 -2.41 7.60
C LEU A 103 -17.89 -3.36 7.81
N HIS A 104 -18.02 -4.62 7.40
CA HIS A 104 -16.91 -5.58 7.47
C HIS A 104 -15.72 -5.15 6.61
N THR A 105 -15.98 -4.60 5.43
CA THR A 105 -14.94 -4.11 4.51
C THR A 105 -14.23 -2.89 5.07
N PHE A 106 -14.95 -1.91 5.64
CA PHE A 106 -14.32 -0.79 6.36
C PHE A 106 -13.48 -1.27 7.54
N ALA A 107 -14.02 -2.16 8.37
CA ALA A 107 -13.29 -2.70 9.51
C ALA A 107 -12.02 -3.49 9.10
N LYS A 108 -12.00 -4.11 7.91
CA LYS A 108 -10.79 -4.72 7.35
C LYS A 108 -9.77 -3.67 6.93
N LEU A 109 -10.21 -2.58 6.28
CA LEU A 109 -9.33 -1.48 5.87
C LEU A 109 -8.65 -0.84 7.08
N GLU A 110 -9.41 -0.55 8.13
CA GLU A 110 -8.91 0.01 9.39
C GLU A 110 -7.91 -0.94 10.08
N ARG A 111 -8.25 -2.23 10.19
CA ARG A 111 -7.36 -3.24 10.80
C ARG A 111 -6.04 -3.42 10.07
N ILE A 112 -6.03 -3.28 8.73
CA ILE A 112 -4.77 -3.27 7.97
C ILE A 112 -3.93 -2.07 8.38
N GLY A 113 -4.56 -0.91 8.53
CA GLY A 113 -3.91 0.31 9.00
C GLY A 113 -3.31 0.15 10.40
N GLU A 114 -4.08 -0.37 11.36
CA GLU A 114 -3.63 -0.58 12.75
C GLU A 114 -2.44 -1.55 12.85
N LYS A 115 -2.51 -2.69 12.15
CA LYS A 115 -1.43 -3.68 12.15
C LYS A 115 -0.16 -3.12 11.54
N MET A 116 -0.27 -2.36 10.45
CA MET A 116 0.90 -1.77 9.82
C MET A 116 1.46 -0.58 10.60
N ALA A 117 0.61 0.20 11.28
CA ALA A 117 1.05 1.22 12.23
C ALA A 117 1.77 0.59 13.43
N HIS A 118 1.32 -0.56 13.92
CA HIS A 118 2.03 -1.33 14.94
C HIS A 118 3.39 -1.82 14.43
N VAL A 119 3.44 -2.39 13.22
CA VAL A 119 4.70 -2.79 12.57
C VAL A 119 5.64 -1.59 12.43
N LYS A 120 5.17 -0.43 11.96
CA LYS A 120 5.95 0.81 11.84
C LYS A 120 6.48 1.27 13.20
N ARG A 121 5.66 1.22 14.25
CA ARG A 121 6.07 1.54 15.63
C ARG A 121 7.14 0.60 16.16
N VAL A 122 6.98 -0.72 15.97
CA VAL A 122 8.01 -1.70 16.39
C VAL A 122 9.34 -1.39 15.68
N PHE A 123 9.30 -1.11 14.38
CA PHE A 123 10.49 -0.69 13.63
C PHE A 123 11.01 0.74 13.98
N GLU A 124 10.19 1.60 14.58
CA GLU A 124 10.58 2.94 15.07
C GLU A 124 11.08 2.93 16.52
N THR A 125 10.63 1.97 17.32
CA THR A 125 11.08 1.82 18.71
C THR A 125 12.51 1.27 18.72
N ASP A 126 12.90 0.45 17.73
CA ASP A 126 14.29 0.09 17.45
C ASP A 126 15.16 1.31 17.05
N ARG A 127 14.57 2.48 16.74
CA ARG A 127 15.30 3.74 16.47
C ARG A 127 15.41 4.67 17.67
N HIS A 128 14.63 4.49 18.74
CA HIS A 128 14.63 5.38 19.92
C HIS A 128 15.66 4.99 21.00
N GLY A 129 16.66 4.17 20.66
CA GLY A 129 17.85 3.96 21.47
C GLY A 129 19.04 4.85 21.08
N ALA A 130 18.88 5.71 20.07
CA ALA A 130 19.93 6.59 19.57
C ALA A 130 19.32 7.91 19.07
N ASP A 131 18.98 8.79 20.00
CA ASP A 131 18.89 10.22 19.69
C ASP A 131 19.52 10.99 20.84
N ASP A 132 20.66 11.61 20.54
CA ASP A 132 21.05 12.89 21.13
C ASP A 132 21.80 13.63 20.03
N GLY A 133 21.05 14.42 19.25
CA GLY A 133 21.50 15.74 18.88
C GLY A 133 21.94 15.96 17.43
N ASP A 134 21.31 17.01 16.89
CA ASP A 134 21.91 18.06 16.05
C ASP A 134 21.61 18.01 14.54
N ASP A 135 21.15 19.17 14.09
CA ASP A 135 20.72 19.49 12.74
C ASP A 135 21.91 19.52 11.79
N GLY A 136 21.87 18.71 10.73
CA GLY A 136 22.75 18.89 9.58
C GLY A 136 23.12 17.62 8.85
N ASP A 137 22.70 17.54 7.59
CA ASP A 137 23.43 16.83 6.52
C ASP A 137 23.66 15.31 6.66
N PHE A 138 22.60 14.49 6.52
CA PHE A 138 22.73 13.04 6.30
C PHE A 138 21.84 12.53 5.15
N MET A 139 22.13 12.98 3.92
CA MET A 139 21.55 12.46 2.68
C MET A 139 22.65 11.84 1.79
N GLN A 140 23.27 10.73 2.20
CA GLN A 140 23.97 9.86 1.23
C GLN A 140 24.06 8.37 1.62
N ASP A 141 24.34 8.02 2.87
CA ASP A 141 24.69 6.62 3.23
C ASP A 141 23.52 5.64 3.40
N GLY A 142 22.31 6.12 3.74
CA GLY A 142 21.14 5.25 3.94
C GLY A 142 20.58 4.64 2.64
N GLY A 143 21.04 5.09 1.47
CA GLY A 143 20.60 4.61 0.16
C GLY A 143 21.13 3.21 -0.18
N ASP A 144 22.39 2.94 0.17
CA ASP A 144 23.09 1.73 -0.25
C ASP A 144 22.58 0.48 0.47
N ILE A 145 22.38 0.57 1.79
CA ILE A 145 21.81 -0.52 2.60
C ILE A 145 20.37 -0.85 2.16
N ARG A 146 19.59 0.16 1.76
CA ARG A 146 18.24 -0.06 1.20
C ARG A 146 18.29 -0.81 -0.13
N ALA A 147 19.22 -0.45 -1.02
CA ALA A 147 19.43 -1.12 -2.30
C ALA A 147 19.91 -2.58 -2.11
N ALA A 148 20.90 -2.80 -1.23
CA ALA A 148 21.40 -4.14 -0.89
C ALA A 148 20.29 -5.05 -0.35
N ARG A 149 19.40 -4.52 0.49
CA ARG A 149 18.24 -5.27 1.01
C ARG A 149 17.24 -5.63 -0.09
N MET A 150 16.97 -4.73 -1.02
CA MET A 150 16.07 -5.01 -2.15
C MET A 150 16.65 -6.10 -3.07
N LEU A 151 17.95 -6.06 -3.35
CA LEU A 151 18.65 -7.08 -4.14
C LEU A 151 18.58 -8.45 -3.47
N LEU A 152 18.86 -8.52 -2.16
CA LEU A 152 18.78 -9.77 -1.39
C LEU A 152 17.38 -10.39 -1.46
N ARG A 153 16.32 -9.59 -1.26
CA ARG A 153 14.93 -10.07 -1.34
C ARG A 153 14.55 -10.54 -2.74
N SER A 154 15.06 -9.88 -3.78
CA SER A 154 14.83 -10.26 -5.18
C SER A 154 15.50 -11.61 -5.50
N ALA A 155 16.76 -11.77 -5.11
CA ALA A 155 17.53 -13.01 -5.30
C ALA A 155 16.87 -14.22 -4.62
N LEU A 156 16.40 -14.03 -3.38
CA LEU A 156 15.68 -15.08 -2.65
C LEU A 156 14.39 -15.49 -3.37
N ARG A 157 13.65 -14.53 -3.94
CA ARG A 157 12.37 -14.81 -4.60
C ARG A 157 12.54 -15.52 -5.95
N MET A 158 13.57 -15.17 -6.73
CA MET A 158 13.75 -15.71 -8.09
C MET A 158 14.11 -17.20 -8.13
N ARG A 159 14.66 -17.75 -7.04
CA ARG A 159 15.06 -19.16 -6.97
C ARG A 159 14.05 -20.07 -6.25
N TYR A 160 12.87 -19.56 -5.90
CA TYR A 160 11.83 -20.34 -5.24
C TYR A 160 11.03 -21.20 -6.25
N PRO A 161 10.66 -22.47 -5.92
CA PRO A 161 10.94 -23.18 -4.67
C PRO A 161 12.36 -23.77 -4.62
N TRP A 162 12.97 -23.72 -3.43
CA TRP A 162 14.30 -24.28 -3.20
C TRP A 162 14.25 -25.76 -2.84
N SER A 163 15.29 -26.50 -3.25
CA SER A 163 15.55 -27.81 -2.67
C SER A 163 16.00 -27.65 -1.20
N LYS A 164 15.77 -28.68 -0.36
CA LYS A 164 16.24 -28.70 1.03
C LYS A 164 17.73 -28.34 1.19
N PRO A 165 18.68 -28.89 0.40
CA PRO A 165 20.09 -28.52 0.53
C PRO A 165 20.38 -27.07 0.13
N GLU A 166 19.66 -26.52 -0.86
CA GLU A 166 19.83 -25.12 -1.27
C GLU A 166 19.25 -24.15 -0.25
N ALA A 167 18.11 -24.48 0.36
CA ALA A 167 17.54 -23.71 1.46
C ALA A 167 18.48 -23.67 2.69
N ALA A 168 19.09 -24.80 3.04
CA ALA A 168 20.07 -24.87 4.15
C ALA A 168 21.32 -24.02 3.86
N ARG A 169 21.82 -24.05 2.62
CA ARG A 169 22.95 -23.22 2.18
C ARG A 169 22.63 -21.73 2.30
N ILE A 170 21.47 -21.30 1.80
CA ILE A 170 21.02 -19.91 1.83
C ILE A 170 20.82 -19.43 3.27
N ALA A 171 20.18 -20.23 4.12
CA ALA A 171 20.01 -19.92 5.55
C ALA A 171 21.35 -19.67 6.23
N GLY A 172 22.34 -20.54 6.02
CA GLY A 172 23.68 -20.35 6.57
C GLY A 172 24.38 -19.08 6.08
N ILE A 173 24.14 -18.64 4.83
CA ILE A 173 24.68 -17.37 4.32
C ILE A 173 24.04 -16.18 5.06
N LEU A 174 22.72 -16.20 5.23
CA LEU A 174 21.98 -15.13 5.91
C LEU A 174 22.34 -15.03 7.39
N GLU A 175 22.48 -16.17 8.08
CA GLU A 175 22.87 -16.23 9.49
C GLU A 175 24.29 -15.70 9.73
N ARG A 176 25.25 -16.04 8.86
CA ARG A 176 26.62 -15.50 8.93
C ARG A 176 26.62 -13.99 8.70
N ALA A 177 25.96 -13.53 7.62
CA ALA A 177 25.87 -12.10 7.33
C ALA A 177 25.21 -11.33 8.49
N ALA A 178 24.14 -11.88 9.09
CA ALA A 178 23.51 -11.28 10.26
C ALA A 178 24.45 -11.24 11.47
N THR A 179 25.19 -12.33 11.72
CA THR A 179 26.16 -12.41 12.81
C THR A 179 27.28 -11.38 12.66
N GLU A 180 27.84 -11.23 11.46
CA GLU A 180 28.89 -10.24 11.16
C GLU A 180 28.38 -8.80 11.34
N ILE A 181 27.15 -8.51 10.91
CA ILE A 181 26.51 -7.20 11.11
C ILE A 181 26.29 -6.93 12.61
N LEU A 182 25.81 -7.92 13.36
CA LEU A 182 25.53 -7.80 14.80
C LEU A 182 26.82 -7.65 15.63
N GLN A 183 27.93 -8.23 15.17
CA GLN A 183 29.22 -8.14 15.85
C GLN A 183 29.94 -6.81 15.61
N GLY A 184 29.44 -5.96 14.70
CA GLY A 184 29.94 -4.60 14.46
C GLY A 184 31.43 -4.58 14.13
N GLY A 185 31.77 -4.81 12.86
CA GLY A 185 33.14 -5.04 12.35
C GLY A 185 34.26 -4.38 13.17
N ARG A 186 34.82 -5.11 14.14
CA ARG A 186 36.15 -4.78 14.67
C ARG A 186 37.16 -5.25 13.64
N PRO A 187 38.05 -4.38 13.14
CA PRO A 187 39.20 -4.86 12.39
C PRO A 187 40.03 -5.73 13.33
N GLU A 188 40.34 -6.95 12.92
CA GLU A 188 41.39 -7.74 13.57
C GLU A 188 42.68 -6.93 13.50
N THR A 189 43.08 -6.37 14.64
CA THR A 189 44.43 -5.85 14.82
C THR A 189 45.35 -7.05 14.86
N ARG A 190 45.89 -7.38 13.69
CA ARG A 190 46.94 -8.39 13.55
C ARG A 190 48.23 -7.78 14.09
N SER A 191 48.66 -8.26 15.26
CA SER A 191 49.96 -7.97 15.84
C SER A 191 51.07 -8.81 15.19
#